data_AF-A0A954F8Z4-F1
#
_entry.id   AF-A0A954F8Z4-F1
#
_cell.length_a   1.000
_cell.length_b   1.000
_cell.length_c   1.000
_cell.angle_alpha   90.00
_cell.angle_beta   90.00
_cell.angle_gamma   90.00
#
_symmetry.space_group_name_H-M   'P 1'
#
loop_
_entity.id
_entity.type
_entity.pdbx_description
1 polymer ?
#
loop_
_entity_poly.entity_id
_entity_poly.type
_entity_poly.pdbx_seq_one_letter_code
_entity_poly.pdbx_strand_id
1 'polypeptide(L)'
;HRPLLSEAEGKHRLPARYLWQTMRPENLRDWQRYVGLLEQVPVYLGQLEATLRACESAGTLPPKQVLRRARTTCLNWLAGRPFAPLSSSESPWWSKARAALDSCQTLTPEDRHSLEEAIDRALTQKVGPAYQQLATTLDELRASAPEEVGAWAHKDGMRWYGYRLSRIAGESVLPQVAHSTGLAEVERLRDRLTT
;
A
#
# COMPACT_ATOMS: atom_id res chain seq x y z
N HIS A 1 7.97 -12.71 -1.66
CA HIS A 1 7.22 -12.27 -0.46
C HIS A 1 7.23 -10.74 -0.39
N ARG A 2 6.06 -10.07 -0.48
CA ARG A 2 5.96 -8.59 -0.38
C ARG A 2 5.94 -8.15 1.09
N PRO A 3 6.45 -6.94 1.43
CA PRO A 3 6.37 -6.41 2.78
C PRO A 3 4.91 -6.10 3.16
N LEU A 4 4.56 -6.24 4.45
CA LEU A 4 3.24 -5.86 4.96
C LEU A 4 2.98 -4.37 4.69
N LEU A 5 3.95 -3.53 5.05
CA LEU A 5 3.92 -2.09 4.85
C LEU A 5 5.20 -1.65 4.15
N SER A 6 5.06 -0.90 3.07
CA SER A 6 6.14 -0.13 2.47
C SER A 6 5.55 0.92 1.54
N GLU A 7 6.35 1.93 1.23
CA GLU A 7 5.98 3.04 0.36
C GLU A 7 5.72 2.58 -1.08
N ALA A 8 6.50 1.63 -1.60
CA ALA A 8 6.38 1.17 -2.99
C ALA A 8 5.53 -0.11 -3.15
N GLU A 9 5.59 -1.05 -2.21
CA GLU A 9 5.13 -2.42 -2.42
C GLU A 9 4.24 -3.00 -1.30
N GLY A 10 3.87 -2.17 -0.33
CA GLY A 10 3.14 -2.61 0.86
C GLY A 10 1.77 -3.21 0.51
N LYS A 11 1.37 -4.23 1.27
CA LYS A 11 0.08 -4.92 1.11
C LYS A 11 -1.12 -3.98 1.17
N HIS A 12 -1.06 -2.89 1.93
CA HIS A 12 -2.11 -1.86 2.01
C HIS A 12 -2.39 -1.12 0.68
N ARG A 13 -1.47 -1.15 -0.28
CA ARG A 13 -1.62 -0.53 -1.61
C ARG A 13 -2.15 -1.51 -2.67
N LEU A 14 -2.21 -2.80 -2.35
CA LEU A 14 -2.52 -3.85 -3.34
C LEU A 14 -3.95 -3.76 -3.91
N PRO A 15 -5.01 -3.46 -3.13
CA PRO A 15 -6.34 -3.34 -3.71
C PRO A 15 -6.39 -2.28 -4.81
N ALA A 16 -5.92 -1.06 -4.51
CA ALA A 16 -5.84 0.04 -5.46
C ALA A 16 -4.99 -0.33 -6.69
N ARG A 17 -3.82 -0.92 -6.46
CA ARG A 17 -2.91 -1.29 -7.54
C ARG A 17 -3.50 -2.34 -8.47
N TYR A 18 -4.11 -3.39 -7.92
CA TYR A 18 -4.72 -4.45 -8.71
C TYR A 18 -5.89 -3.92 -9.54
N LEU A 19 -6.78 -3.15 -8.90
CA LEU A 19 -7.97 -2.59 -9.55
C LEU A 19 -7.64 -1.56 -10.64
N TRP A 20 -6.54 -0.81 -10.51
CA TRP A 20 -6.21 0.22 -11.51
C TRP A 20 -5.16 -0.18 -12.53
N GLN A 21 -4.21 -1.07 -12.17
CA GLN A 21 -3.10 -1.42 -13.05
C GLN A 21 -3.29 -2.77 -13.73
N THR A 22 -4.10 -3.66 -13.16
CA THR A 22 -4.24 -5.04 -13.65
C THR A 22 -5.61 -5.29 -14.24
N MET A 23 -6.68 -4.86 -13.57
CA MET A 23 -8.03 -4.97 -14.12
C MET A 23 -8.19 -4.04 -15.33
N ARG A 24 -8.70 -4.59 -16.42
CA ARG A 24 -9.10 -3.86 -17.63
C ARG A 24 -10.53 -4.27 -17.99
N PRO A 25 -11.55 -3.67 -17.36
CA PRO A 25 -12.93 -4.03 -17.63
C PRO A 25 -13.34 -3.55 -19.03
N GLU A 26 -13.79 -4.47 -19.88
CA GLU A 26 -14.13 -4.16 -21.28
C GLU A 26 -15.62 -4.23 -21.57
N ASN A 27 -16.43 -4.81 -20.67
CA ASN A 27 -17.87 -4.99 -20.82
C ASN A 27 -18.57 -4.98 -19.46
N LEU A 28 -19.91 -5.01 -19.47
CA LEU A 28 -20.74 -4.96 -18.26
C LEU A 28 -20.35 -6.02 -17.22
N ARG A 29 -20.09 -7.26 -17.64
CA ARG A 29 -19.73 -8.36 -16.73
C ARG A 29 -18.41 -8.10 -16.02
N ASP A 30 -17.42 -7.57 -16.72
CA ASP A 30 -16.12 -7.23 -16.11
C ASP A 30 -16.25 -6.05 -15.14
N TRP A 31 -17.12 -5.08 -15.43
CA TRP A 31 -17.42 -3.98 -14.53
C TRP A 31 -18.17 -4.43 -13.28
N GLN A 32 -19.12 -5.36 -13.40
CA GLN A 32 -19.76 -5.99 -12.24
C GLN A 32 -18.73 -6.73 -11.37
N ARG A 33 -17.75 -7.41 -11.99
CA ARG A 33 -16.62 -8.01 -11.25
C ARG A 33 -15.76 -6.95 -10.57
N TYR A 34 -15.50 -5.82 -11.23
CA TYR A 34 -14.76 -4.70 -10.64
C TYR A 34 -15.44 -4.19 -9.36
N VAL A 35 -16.77 -4.00 -9.39
CA VAL A 35 -17.56 -3.63 -8.20
C VAL A 35 -17.46 -4.70 -7.11
N GLY A 36 -17.63 -5.98 -7.47
CA GLY A 36 -17.51 -7.08 -6.50
C GLY A 36 -16.12 -7.20 -5.86
N LEU A 37 -15.06 -6.71 -6.51
CA LEU A 37 -13.72 -6.62 -5.91
C LEU A 37 -13.58 -5.42 -4.96
N LEU A 38 -14.21 -4.28 -5.27
CA LEU A 38 -14.29 -3.14 -4.33
C LEU A 38 -14.96 -3.56 -3.02
N GLU A 39 -16.03 -4.36 -3.12
CA GLU A 39 -16.75 -4.87 -1.96
C GLU A 39 -15.92 -5.84 -1.10
N GLN A 40 -14.88 -6.46 -1.67
CA GLN A 40 -13.98 -7.38 -0.96
C GLN A 40 -12.77 -6.68 -0.30
N VAL A 41 -12.57 -5.37 -0.55
CA VAL A 41 -11.49 -4.60 0.07
C VAL A 41 -11.50 -4.71 1.61
N PRO A 42 -12.65 -4.63 2.32
CA PRO A 42 -12.68 -4.77 3.77
C PRO A 42 -12.14 -6.11 4.27
N VAL A 43 -12.46 -7.21 3.59
CA VAL A 43 -11.97 -8.55 3.97
C VAL A 43 -10.45 -8.60 3.86
N TYR A 44 -9.90 -8.09 2.77
CA TYR A 44 -8.46 -8.07 2.55
C TYR A 44 -7.73 -7.18 3.57
N LEU A 45 -8.24 -5.99 3.86
CA LEU A 45 -7.63 -5.09 4.84
C LEU A 45 -7.77 -5.63 6.26
N GLY A 46 -8.89 -6.27 6.61
CA GLY A 46 -9.07 -6.94 7.90
C GLY A 46 -8.05 -8.06 8.14
N GLN A 47 -7.69 -8.83 7.11
CA GLN A 47 -6.61 -9.82 7.20
C GLN A 47 -5.23 -9.17 7.42
N LEU A 48 -4.99 -8.02 6.78
CA LEU A 48 -3.76 -7.25 7.00
C LEU A 48 -3.69 -6.73 8.45
N GLU A 49 -4.79 -6.19 8.97
CA GLU A 49 -4.89 -5.74 10.36
C GLU A 49 -4.62 -6.89 11.35
N ALA A 50 -5.26 -8.05 11.15
CA ALA A 50 -5.01 -9.24 11.98
C ALA A 50 -3.54 -9.66 11.97
N THR A 51 -2.89 -9.57 10.81
CA THR A 51 -1.44 -9.87 10.69
C THR A 51 -0.60 -8.84 11.46
N LEU A 52 -0.93 -7.54 11.38
CA LEU A 52 -0.21 -6.49 12.10
C LEU A 52 -0.37 -6.62 13.61
N ARG A 53 -1.55 -7.02 14.10
CA ARG A 53 -1.79 -7.34 15.52
C ARG A 53 -1.00 -8.56 15.98
N ALA A 54 -0.88 -9.59 15.15
CA ALA A 54 -0.01 -10.72 15.46
C ALA A 54 1.47 -10.28 15.57
N CYS A 55 1.92 -9.37 14.70
CA CYS A 55 3.25 -8.78 14.80
C CYS A 55 3.45 -7.96 16.08
N GLU A 56 2.41 -7.24 16.53
CA GLU A 56 2.40 -6.54 17.83
C GLU A 56 2.63 -7.50 19.00
N SER A 57 1.82 -8.57 19.09
CA SER A 57 1.97 -9.58 20.15
C SER A 57 3.34 -10.28 20.12
N ALA A 58 3.94 -10.40 18.93
CA ALA A 58 5.26 -11.00 18.75
C ALA A 58 6.44 -10.02 18.93
N GLY A 59 6.20 -8.72 19.14
CA GLY A 59 7.26 -7.70 19.22
C GLY A 59 8.02 -7.50 17.90
N THR A 60 7.39 -7.80 16.76
CA THR A 60 7.98 -7.76 15.41
C THR A 60 7.36 -6.66 14.53
N LEU A 61 6.76 -5.65 15.15
CA LEU A 61 6.19 -4.52 14.43
C LEU A 61 7.25 -3.76 13.62
N PRO A 62 6.90 -3.25 12.43
CA PRO A 62 7.70 -2.27 11.73
C PRO A 62 7.94 -1.01 12.59
N PRO A 63 9.03 -0.25 12.36
CA PRO A 63 9.29 0.99 13.08
C PRO A 63 8.14 2.00 12.96
N LYS A 64 8.01 2.87 13.97
CA LYS A 64 6.95 3.91 14.05
C LYS A 64 6.85 4.73 12.76
N GLN A 65 7.99 5.06 12.16
CA GLN A 65 8.05 5.83 10.92
C GLN A 65 7.40 5.10 9.72
N VAL A 66 7.53 3.77 9.65
CA VAL A 66 6.90 2.95 8.60
C VAL A 66 5.38 2.93 8.80
N LEU A 67 4.92 2.76 10.04
CA LEU A 67 3.50 2.81 10.38
C LEU A 67 2.89 4.18 10.04
N ARG A 68 3.59 5.27 10.40
CA ARG A 68 3.16 6.65 10.06
C ARG A 68 2.98 6.85 8.56
N ARG A 69 3.96 6.44 7.74
CA ARG A 69 3.87 6.56 6.28
C ARG A 69 2.75 5.71 5.68
N ALA A 70 2.55 4.50 6.21
CA ALA A 70 1.45 3.63 5.78
C ALA A 70 0.09 4.26 6.10
N ARG A 71 -0.06 4.85 7.31
CA ARG A 71 -1.26 5.59 7.70
C ARG A 71 -1.54 6.76 6.77
N THR A 72 -0.53 7.60 6.50
CA THR A 72 -0.65 8.71 5.55
C THR A 72 -1.08 8.20 4.16
N THR A 73 -0.51 7.09 3.70
CA THR A 73 -0.90 6.48 2.40
C THR A 73 -2.36 6.06 2.40
N CYS A 74 -2.85 5.43 3.48
CA CYS A 74 -4.26 5.06 3.61
C CYS A 74 -5.19 6.28 3.51
N LEU A 75 -4.85 7.37 4.21
CA LEU A 75 -5.64 8.60 4.18
C LEU A 75 -5.59 9.31 2.83
N ASN A 76 -4.44 9.28 2.13
CA ASN A 76 -4.31 9.85 0.80
C ASN A 76 -5.23 9.16 -0.23
N TRP A 77 -5.49 7.87 -0.07
CA TRP A 77 -6.48 7.18 -0.92
C TRP A 77 -7.90 7.71 -0.74
N LEU A 78 -8.20 8.30 0.41
CA LEU A 78 -9.50 8.83 0.75
C LEU A 78 -9.61 10.34 0.52
N ALA A 79 -8.57 10.99 -0.01
CA ALA A 79 -8.59 12.41 -0.29
C ALA A 79 -9.43 12.70 -1.54
N GLY A 80 -10.55 13.41 -1.40
CA GLY A 80 -11.44 13.80 -2.51
C GLY A 80 -12.74 13.02 -2.55
N ARG A 81 -13.60 13.35 -3.52
CA ARG A 81 -14.90 12.68 -3.72
C ARG A 81 -14.73 11.21 -4.16
N PRO A 82 -15.58 10.28 -3.71
CA PRO A 82 -16.79 10.52 -2.91
C PRO A 82 -16.56 10.52 -1.39
N PHE A 83 -15.35 10.21 -0.90
CA PHE A 83 -15.07 10.12 0.54
C PHE A 83 -15.12 11.46 1.27
N ALA A 84 -14.80 12.55 0.56
CA ALA A 84 -14.91 13.92 1.04
C ALA A 84 -15.89 14.69 0.14
N PRO A 85 -17.21 14.68 0.44
CA PRO A 85 -18.24 15.25 -0.44
C PRO A 85 -18.06 16.74 -0.76
N LEU A 86 -17.49 17.51 0.18
CA LEU A 86 -17.21 18.94 0.03
C LEU A 86 -15.92 19.24 -0.77
N SER A 87 -15.16 18.22 -1.16
CA SER A 87 -13.92 18.41 -1.89
C SER A 87 -14.18 18.76 -3.35
N SER A 88 -13.40 19.72 -3.87
CA SER A 88 -13.40 20.07 -5.30
C SER A 88 -12.67 19.03 -6.16
N SER A 89 -11.84 18.17 -5.57
CA SER A 89 -11.11 17.12 -6.29
C SER A 89 -11.78 15.75 -6.17
N GLU A 90 -11.51 14.90 -7.15
CA GLU A 90 -11.87 13.49 -7.12
C GLU A 90 -10.80 12.69 -6.39
N SER A 91 -11.21 11.64 -5.67
CA SER A 91 -10.27 10.69 -5.10
C SER A 91 -9.54 9.89 -6.17
N PRO A 92 -8.35 9.33 -5.85
CA PRO A 92 -7.66 8.42 -6.76
C PRO A 92 -8.53 7.23 -7.19
N TRP A 93 -9.39 6.73 -6.31
CA TRP A 93 -10.35 5.66 -6.62
C TRP A 93 -11.37 6.07 -7.66
N TRP A 94 -12.05 7.20 -7.42
CA TRP A 94 -13.11 7.68 -8.29
C TRP A 94 -12.58 8.11 -9.66
N SER A 95 -11.53 8.94 -9.68
CA SER A 95 -10.93 9.45 -10.92
C SER A 95 -10.45 8.33 -11.85
N LYS A 96 -9.84 7.27 -11.29
CA LYS A 96 -9.40 6.11 -12.08
C LYS A 96 -10.56 5.27 -12.60
N ALA A 97 -11.58 5.02 -11.76
CA ALA A 97 -12.76 4.27 -12.19
C ALA A 97 -13.53 5.03 -13.28
N ARG A 98 -13.74 6.33 -13.10
CA ARG A 98 -14.42 7.20 -14.05
C ARG A 98 -13.70 7.24 -15.40
N ALA A 99 -12.38 7.48 -15.40
CA ALA A 99 -11.60 7.48 -16.64
C ALA A 99 -11.69 6.14 -17.39
N ALA A 100 -11.67 5.02 -16.68
CA ALA A 100 -11.81 3.69 -17.29
C ALA A 100 -13.23 3.45 -17.83
N LEU A 101 -14.27 3.89 -17.11
CA LEU A 101 -15.65 3.85 -17.60
C LEU A 101 -15.76 4.67 -18.90
N ASP A 102 -15.27 5.92 -18.90
CA ASP A 102 -15.31 6.83 -20.06
C ASP A 102 -14.66 6.24 -21.31
N SER A 103 -13.60 5.45 -21.14
CA SER A 103 -12.96 4.73 -22.26
C SER A 103 -13.71 3.48 -22.75
N CYS A 104 -14.67 2.96 -21.98
CA CYS A 104 -15.37 1.72 -22.29
C CYS A 104 -16.56 2.00 -23.23
N GLN A 105 -16.42 1.59 -24.49
CA GLN A 105 -17.39 1.88 -25.55
C GLN A 105 -18.54 0.87 -25.65
N THR A 106 -18.45 -0.26 -24.96
CA THR A 106 -19.43 -1.35 -25.07
C THR A 106 -20.62 -1.20 -24.12
N LEU A 107 -20.63 -0.18 -23.25
CA LEU A 107 -21.67 0.05 -22.24
C LEU A 107 -22.75 0.97 -22.79
N THR A 108 -24.01 0.67 -22.48
CA THR A 108 -25.11 1.62 -22.69
C THR A 108 -25.00 2.79 -21.70
N PRO A 109 -25.65 3.94 -21.97
CA PRO A 109 -25.76 5.03 -21.00
C PRO A 109 -26.36 4.57 -19.66
N GLU A 110 -27.36 3.68 -19.69
CA GLU A 110 -28.03 3.14 -18.51
C GLU A 110 -27.11 2.22 -17.70
N ASP A 111 -26.34 1.35 -18.36
CA ASP A 111 -25.35 0.49 -17.72
C ASP A 111 -24.26 1.33 -17.05
N ARG A 112 -23.77 2.35 -17.76
CA ARG A 112 -22.75 3.28 -17.25
C ARG A 112 -23.24 3.97 -15.99
N HIS A 113 -24.43 4.56 -16.03
CA HIS A 113 -25.00 5.25 -14.87
C HIS A 113 -25.17 4.29 -13.68
N SER A 114 -25.70 3.09 -13.92
CA SER A 114 -25.86 2.07 -12.88
C SER A 114 -24.52 1.63 -12.26
N LEU A 115 -23.47 1.54 -13.07
CA LEU A 115 -22.12 1.21 -12.62
C LEU A 115 -21.47 2.35 -11.82
N GLU A 116 -21.65 3.60 -12.22
CA GLU A 116 -21.17 4.77 -11.48
C GLU A 116 -21.75 4.80 -10.06
N GLU A 117 -23.06 4.59 -9.93
CA GLU A 117 -23.70 4.52 -8.61
C GLU A 117 -23.22 3.31 -7.80
N ALA A 118 -23.05 2.15 -8.43
CA ALA A 118 -22.56 0.95 -7.74
C ALA A 118 -21.13 1.13 -7.23
N ILE A 119 -20.26 1.76 -8.01
CA ILE A 119 -18.90 2.11 -7.62
C ILE A 119 -18.93 3.13 -6.48
N ASP A 120 -19.73 4.20 -6.59
CA ASP A 120 -19.84 5.21 -5.54
C ASP A 120 -20.26 4.59 -4.19
N ARG A 121 -21.29 3.73 -4.21
CA ARG A 121 -21.74 2.98 -3.03
C ARG A 121 -20.64 2.07 -2.48
N ALA A 122 -19.98 1.28 -3.32
CA ALA A 122 -18.91 0.39 -2.88
C ALA A 122 -17.74 1.17 -2.28
N LEU A 123 -17.38 2.31 -2.86
CA LEU A 123 -16.33 3.18 -2.33
C LEU A 123 -16.74 3.72 -0.96
N THR A 124 -17.89 4.40 -0.87
CA THR A 124 -18.32 5.09 0.36
C THR A 124 -18.68 4.13 1.50
N GLN A 125 -19.25 2.97 1.21
CA GLN A 125 -19.74 2.04 2.24
C GLN A 125 -18.76 0.92 2.59
N LYS A 126 -17.81 0.58 1.70
CA LYS A 126 -16.85 -0.52 1.93
C LYS A 126 -15.42 -0.03 1.97
N VAL A 127 -14.93 0.57 0.88
CA VAL A 127 -13.51 0.94 0.75
C VAL A 127 -13.12 2.03 1.74
N GLY A 128 -13.92 3.09 1.85
CA GLY A 128 -13.67 4.23 2.73
C GLY A 128 -13.52 3.81 4.20
N PRO A 129 -14.54 3.17 4.80
CA PRO A 129 -14.48 2.69 6.17
C PRO A 129 -13.33 1.73 6.43
N ALA A 130 -13.02 0.81 5.50
CA ALA A 130 -11.92 -0.14 5.67
C ALA A 130 -10.54 0.54 5.70
N TYR A 131 -10.30 1.54 4.85
CA TYR A 131 -9.04 2.29 4.88
C TYR A 131 -8.94 3.23 6.10
N GLN A 132 -10.06 3.78 6.58
CA GLN A 132 -10.10 4.53 7.84
C GLN A 132 -9.77 3.63 9.02
N GLN A 133 -10.37 2.44 9.09
CA GLN A 133 -10.12 1.46 10.15
C GLN A 133 -8.65 1.02 10.18
N LEU A 134 -8.06 0.75 9.01
CA LEU A 134 -6.64 0.44 8.92
C LEU A 134 -5.78 1.62 9.36
N ALA A 135 -6.13 2.85 8.99
CA ALA A 135 -5.40 4.04 9.41
C ALA A 135 -5.43 4.24 10.94
N THR A 136 -6.57 3.97 11.59
CA THR A 136 -6.72 3.96 13.05
C THR A 136 -5.84 2.88 13.68
N THR A 137 -5.96 1.64 13.21
CA THR A 137 -5.14 0.51 13.69
C THR A 137 -3.64 0.81 13.57
N LEU A 138 -3.21 1.36 12.44
CA LEU A 138 -1.80 1.74 12.23
C LEU A 138 -1.32 2.81 13.20
N ASP A 139 -2.20 3.71 13.66
CA ASP A 139 -1.85 4.73 14.65
C ASP A 139 -1.74 4.14 16.05
N GLU A 140 -2.67 3.27 16.44
CA GLU A 140 -2.64 2.55 17.73
C GLU A 140 -1.36 1.71 17.87
N LEU A 141 -0.98 0.98 16.82
CA LEU A 141 0.23 0.16 16.78
C LEU A 141 1.53 0.96 16.99
N ARG A 142 1.51 2.29 16.80
CA ARG A 142 2.70 3.12 17.01
C ARG A 142 3.12 3.20 18.46
N ALA A 143 2.21 2.98 19.42
CA ALA A 143 2.55 2.97 20.84
C ALA A 143 3.53 1.84 21.18
N SER A 144 3.36 0.68 20.54
CA SER A 144 4.12 -0.55 20.76
C SER A 144 5.28 -0.75 19.77
N ALA A 145 5.36 0.08 18.72
CA ALA A 145 6.38 -0.02 17.68
C ALA A 145 7.70 0.65 18.10
N PRO A 146 8.86 0.15 17.63
CA PRO A 146 10.15 0.74 17.96
C PRO A 146 10.40 2.06 17.19
N GLU A 147 11.15 2.99 17.77
CA GLU A 147 11.40 4.34 17.22
C GLU A 147 12.14 4.30 15.88
N GLU A 148 13.37 3.78 15.89
CA GLU A 148 14.12 3.43 14.68
C GLU A 148 14.95 2.19 14.94
N VAL A 149 14.70 1.18 14.12
CA VAL A 149 15.52 -0.01 14.04
C VAL A 149 15.73 -0.18 12.56
N GLY A 150 16.90 0.25 12.07
CA GLY A 150 17.33 -0.25 10.76
C GLY A 150 17.24 -1.77 10.81
N ALA A 151 16.98 -2.41 9.67
CA ALA A 151 16.70 -3.85 9.61
C ALA A 151 17.69 -4.72 10.41
N TRP A 152 18.91 -4.22 10.66
CA TRP A 152 19.99 -4.77 11.47
C TRP A 152 19.70 -4.99 12.98
N ALA A 153 18.82 -4.23 13.63
CA ALA A 153 18.68 -4.30 15.10
C ALA A 153 17.53 -5.19 15.62
N HIS A 154 16.94 -6.02 14.76
CA HIS A 154 16.18 -7.20 15.22
C HIS A 154 17.12 -8.38 15.52
N LYS A 155 16.75 -9.29 16.42
CA LYS A 155 17.51 -10.53 16.73
C LYS A 155 17.86 -11.37 15.49
N ASP A 156 17.00 -11.33 14.47
CA ASP A 156 17.20 -11.94 13.15
C ASP A 156 17.44 -10.92 12.02
N GLY A 157 17.70 -9.66 12.40
CA GLY A 157 17.75 -8.51 11.51
C GLY A 157 18.82 -8.60 10.44
N MET A 158 20.00 -9.12 10.78
CA MET A 158 21.05 -9.40 9.80
C MET A 158 20.68 -10.52 8.82
N ARG A 159 19.91 -11.53 9.27
CA ARG A 159 19.47 -12.65 8.43
C ARG A 159 18.36 -12.22 7.48
N TRP A 160 17.44 -11.37 7.94
CA TRP A 160 16.40 -10.76 7.13
C TRP A 160 16.98 -9.71 6.15
N TYR A 161 17.94 -8.89 6.59
CA TYR A 161 18.64 -7.93 5.73
C TYR A 161 19.47 -8.66 4.66
N GLY A 162 20.19 -9.72 5.01
CA GLY A 162 20.90 -10.58 4.05
C GLY A 162 19.97 -11.26 3.05
N TYR A 163 18.82 -11.76 3.48
CA TYR A 163 17.78 -12.30 2.59
C TYR A 163 17.17 -11.23 1.65
N ARG A 164 17.05 -9.98 2.11
CA ARG A 164 16.55 -8.87 1.29
C ARG A 164 17.59 -8.39 0.29
N LEU A 165 18.88 -8.32 0.68
CA LEU A 165 19.98 -7.94 -0.21
C LEU A 165 20.18 -8.98 -1.32
N SER A 166 20.18 -10.28 -1.00
CA SER A 166 20.40 -11.34 -1.99
C SER A 166 19.30 -11.39 -3.06
N ARG A 167 18.07 -10.97 -2.72
CA ARG A 167 16.96 -10.86 -3.67
C ARG A 167 16.99 -9.62 -4.56
N ILE A 168 17.74 -8.59 -4.19
CA ILE A 168 17.89 -7.35 -4.98
C ILE A 168 19.16 -7.41 -5.83
N ALA A 169 20.26 -7.90 -5.26
CA ALA A 169 21.59 -7.90 -5.89
C ALA A 169 21.90 -9.18 -6.69
N GLY A 170 21.04 -10.20 -6.68
CA GLY A 170 21.22 -11.42 -7.46
C GLY A 170 22.32 -12.38 -6.97
N GLU A 171 23.27 -11.90 -6.15
CA GLU A 171 24.30 -12.71 -5.52
C GLU A 171 24.25 -12.66 -3.99
N SER A 172 24.67 -13.76 -3.38
CA SER A 172 24.73 -14.01 -1.93
C SER A 172 25.84 -13.20 -1.27
N VAL A 173 25.76 -11.87 -1.30
CA VAL A 173 26.72 -11.01 -0.62
C VAL A 173 26.45 -11.08 0.88
N LEU A 174 27.44 -11.55 1.65
CA LEU A 174 27.36 -11.58 3.11
C LEU A 174 27.18 -10.14 3.64
N PRO A 175 26.19 -9.87 4.53
CA PRO A 175 25.87 -8.52 5.00
C PRO A 175 27.04 -7.71 5.56
N GLN A 176 28.04 -8.38 6.12
CA GLN A 176 29.25 -7.77 6.66
C GLN A 176 30.14 -7.15 5.57
N VAL A 177 30.19 -7.78 4.38
CA VAL A 177 30.95 -7.28 3.22
C VAL A 177 30.21 -6.10 2.58
N ALA A 178 28.87 -6.15 2.50
CA ALA A 178 28.09 -5.05 1.95
C ALA A 178 28.15 -3.77 2.81
N HIS A 179 28.29 -3.88 4.13
CA HIS A 179 28.38 -2.72 5.02
C HIS A 179 29.75 -2.03 4.92
N SER A 180 30.85 -2.78 4.88
CA SER A 180 32.19 -2.22 4.72
C SER A 180 32.42 -1.67 3.32
N THR A 181 31.93 -2.34 2.26
CA THR A 181 31.96 -1.81 0.90
C THR A 181 31.07 -0.58 0.75
N GLY A 182 29.91 -0.53 1.41
CA GLY A 182 29.02 0.62 1.39
C GLY A 182 29.60 1.85 2.10
N LEU A 183 30.25 1.66 3.26
CA LEU A 183 30.97 2.73 3.96
C LEU A 183 32.16 3.23 3.13
N ALA A 184 32.96 2.31 2.57
CA ALA A 184 34.09 2.66 1.70
C ALA A 184 33.65 3.41 0.43
N GLU A 185 32.51 3.07 -0.15
CA GLU A 185 32.00 3.76 -1.35
C GLU A 185 31.40 5.14 -1.04
N VAL A 186 30.75 5.30 0.13
CA VAL A 186 30.31 6.63 0.60
C VAL A 186 31.50 7.53 0.92
N GLU A 187 32.55 6.99 1.52
CA GLU A 187 33.79 7.72 1.83
C GLU A 187 34.54 8.11 0.55
N ARG A 188 34.68 7.19 -0.41
CA ARG A 188 35.26 7.46 -1.74
C ARG A 188 34.48 8.50 -2.55
N LEU A 189 33.14 8.48 -2.47
CA LEU A 189 32.29 9.48 -3.13
C LEU A 189 32.36 10.85 -2.45
N ARG A 190 32.55 10.88 -1.13
CA ARG A 190 32.78 12.12 -0.38
C ARG A 190 34.07 12.81 -0.82
N ASP A 191 35.18 12.07 -0.94
CA ASP A 191 36.47 12.65 -1.33
C ASP A 191 36.46 13.24 -2.76
N ARG A 192 35.66 12.67 -3.66
CA ARG A 192 35.47 13.16 -5.04
C ARG A 192 34.64 14.44 -5.16
N LEU A 193 33.91 14.84 -4.12
CA LEU A 193 33.06 16.04 -4.12
C LEU A 193 33.71 17.23 -3.39
N THR A 194 34.85 17.01 -2.74
CA THR A 194 35.63 18.03 -2.02
C THR A 194 36.95 18.42 -2.72
N THR A 195 37.20 17.92 -3.93
CA THR A 195 38.27 18.39 -4.83
C THR A 195 37.64 19.10 -6.02
#